data_AF-A0A419EJ98-F1
#
_entry.id   AF-A0A419EJ98-F1
#
_cell.length_a   1.000
_cell.length_b   1.000
_cell.length_c   1.000
_cell.angle_alpha   90.00
_cell.angle_beta   90.00
_cell.angle_gamma   90.00
#
_symmetry.space_group_name_H-M   'P 1'
#
loop_
_entity.id
_entity.type
_entity.pdbx_description
1 polymer ?
#
loop_
_entity_poly.entity_id
_entity_poly.type
_entity_poly.pdbx_seq_one_letter_code
_entity_poly.pdbx_strand_id
1 'polypeptide(L)' 'MSFKDPVCGKRVNRGKAHITIEFEGVNYFLCCPQCQAQFERSPKTFAKPELGEKARKVQHYPVKQHN' A
#
# COMPACT_ATOMS: atom_id res chain seq x y z
N MET A 1 6.80 -8.55 5.79
CA MET A 1 5.85 -7.55 6.30
C MET A 1 4.58 -7.59 5.46
N SER A 2 3.43 -7.91 6.05
CA SER A 2 2.14 -7.80 5.37
C SER A 2 1.46 -6.48 5.76
N PHE A 3 1.12 -5.67 4.78
CA PHE A 3 0.34 -4.45 4.94
C PHE A 3 -1.15 -4.77 4.89
N LYS A 4 -1.99 -3.84 5.36
CA LYS A 4 -3.43 -3.99 5.28
C LYS A 4 -3.94 -2.99 4.24
N ASP A 5 -4.66 -3.50 3.25
CA ASP A 5 -5.36 -2.66 2.29
C ASP A 5 -6.32 -1.74 3.07
N PRO A 6 -6.16 -0.40 2.95
CA PRO A 6 -6.91 0.54 3.78
C PRO A 6 -8.40 0.62 3.43
N VAL A 7 -8.80 0.09 2.28
CA VAL A 7 -10.18 0.10 1.80
C VAL A 7 -10.91 -1.17 2.24
N CYS A 8 -10.36 -2.35 1.92
CA CYS A 8 -11.04 -3.63 2.19
C CYS A 8 -10.53 -4.37 3.44
N GLY A 9 -9.43 -3.92 4.05
CA GLY A 9 -8.83 -4.57 5.22
C GLY A 9 -8.07 -5.87 4.93
N LYS A 10 -7.91 -6.23 3.65
CA LYS A 10 -7.19 -7.44 3.23
C LYS A 10 -5.70 -7.31 3.51
N ARG A 11 -5.07 -8.39 3.96
CA ARG A 11 -3.60 -8.43 4.07
C ARG A 11 -2.97 -8.52 2.68
N VAL A 12 -2.08 -7.58 2.37
CA VAL A 12 -1.35 -7.46 1.12
C VAL A 12 0.14 -7.43 1.41
N ASN A 13 0.93 -8.19 0.64
CA ASN A 13 2.38 -8.09 0.72
C ASN A 13 2.84 -6.99 -0.22
N ARG A 14 3.86 -6.21 0.14
CA ARG A 14 4.40 -5.13 -0.70
C ARG A 14 4.68 -5.56 -2.14
N GLY A 15 5.33 -6.71 -2.34
CA GLY A 15 5.61 -7.27 -3.68
C GLY A 15 4.42 -7.92 -4.39
N LYS A 16 3.26 -8.02 -3.74
CA LYS A 16 2.00 -8.55 -4.31
C LYS A 16 0.89 -7.49 -4.34
N ALA A 17 1.20 -6.24 -4.00
CA ALA A 17 0.24 -5.15 -4.11
C ALA A 17 -0.06 -4.89 -5.59
N HIS A 18 -1.31 -4.57 -5.89
CA HIS A 18 -1.70 -4.14 -7.23
C HIS A 18 -1.07 -2.78 -7.54
N ILE A 19 -1.14 -1.86 -6.58
CA ILE A 19 -0.55 -0.52 -6.70
C ILE A 19 -0.11 0.01 -5.33
N THR A 20 0.87 0.92 -5.35
CA THR A 20 1.30 1.70 -4.18
C THR A 20 0.94 3.16 -4.42
N ILE A 21 0.22 3.78 -3.49
CA ILE A 21 -0.17 5.19 -3.55
C ILE A 21 0.53 5.92 -2.40
N GLU A 22 1.28 6.96 -2.72
CA GLU A 22 1.85 7.85 -1.71
C GLU A 22 0.83 8.95 -1.37
N PHE A 23 0.48 9.06 -0.09
CA PHE A 23 -0.38 10.13 0.43
C PHE A 23 0.16 10.61 1.77
N GLU A 24 0.34 11.93 1.91
CA GLU A 24 0.89 12.56 3.13
C GLU A 24 2.23 11.97 3.61
N GLY A 25 3.09 11.53 2.66
CA GLY A 25 4.37 10.91 2.98
C GLY A 25 4.23 9.50 3.57
N VAL A 26 3.12 8.82 3.31
CA VAL A 26 2.87 7.41 3.65
C VAL A 26 2.48 6.65 2.39
N ASN A 27 3.12 5.50 2.16
CA ASN A 27 2.84 4.58 1.07
C ASN A 27 1.76 3.58 1.46
N TYR A 28 0.64 3.59 0.74
CA TYR A 28 -0.49 2.69 0.91
C TYR A 28 -0.49 1.62 -0.16
N PHE A 29 -0.68 0.36 0.25
CA PHE A 29 -0.68 -0.79 -0.64
C PHE A 29 -2.11 -1.26 -0.89
N LEU A 30 -2.52 -1.25 -2.16
CA LEU A 30 -3.88 -1.56 -2.57
C LEU A 30 -3.88 -2.91 -3.28
N CYS A 31 -4.89 -3.75 -3.00
CA CYS A 31 -4.91 -5.13 -3.45
C CYS A 31 -5.55 -5.33 -4.83
N CYS A 32 -6.34 -4.36 -5.31
CA CYS A 32 -7.03 -4.43 -6.60
C CYS A 32 -7.42 -3.04 -7.15
N PRO A 33 -7.80 -2.94 -8.44
CA PRO A 33 -8.23 -1.68 -9.07
C PRO A 33 -9.43 -1.02 -8.38
N GLN A 34 -10.37 -1.81 -7.85
CA GLN A 34 -11.53 -1.28 -7.14
C GLN A 34 -11.12 -0.56 -5.85
N CYS A 35 -10.19 -1.14 -5.09
CA CYS A 35 -9.67 -0.51 -3.87
C CYS A 35 -8.90 0.77 -4.23
N GLN A 36 -8.10 0.75 -5.31
CA GLN A 36 -7.45 1.97 -5.81
C GLN A 36 -8.46 3.08 -6.08
N ALA A 37 -9.50 2.81 -6.86
CA ALA A 37 -10.50 3.82 -7.21
C ALA A 37 -11.24 4.37 -5.98
N GLN A 38 -11.52 3.52 -4.98
CA GLN A 38 -12.11 3.97 -3.71
C GLN A 38 -11.15 4.84 -2.90
N PHE A 39 -9.88 4.46 -2.84
CA PHE A 39 -8.85 5.23 -2.16
C PHE A 39 -8.66 6.60 -2.80
N GLU A 40 -8.57 6.68 -4.12
CA GLU A 40 -8.40 7.94 -4.87
C GLU A 40 -9.60 8.89 -4.73
N ARG A 41 -10.83 8.35 -4.58
CA ARG A 41 -12.02 9.16 -4.33
C ARG A 41 -12.04 9.81 -2.95
N SER A 42 -11.59 9.09 -1.92
CA SER A 42 -11.65 9.56 -0.54
C SER A 42 -10.37 9.24 0.25
N PRO A 43 -9.20 9.74 -0.18
CA PRO A 43 -7.91 9.32 0.39
C PRO A 43 -7.82 9.66 1.87
N LYS A 44 -8.30 10.82 2.31
CA LYS A 44 -8.31 11.23 3.73
C LYS A 44 -9.07 10.29 4.66
N THR A 45 -10.06 9.55 4.14
CA THR A 45 -10.84 8.58 4.94
C THR A 45 -10.07 7.28 5.15
N PHE A 46 -9.28 6.88 4.15
CA PHE A 46 -8.57 5.59 4.12
C PHE A 46 -7.09 5.69 4.51
N ALA A 47 -6.47 6.85 4.30
CA ALA A 47 -5.06 7.11 4.53
C ALA A 47 -4.74 7.24 6.02
N LYS A 48 -4.79 6.10 6.73
CA LYS A 48 -4.39 6.00 8.13
C LYS A 48 -2.90 5.71 8.21
N PRO A 49 -2.08 6.51 8.90
CA PRO A 49 -0.62 6.33 8.92
C PRO A 49 -0.17 4.98 9.50
N GLU A 50 -1.03 4.29 10.24
CA GLU A 50 -0.82 2.93 10.76
C GLU A 50 -0.96 1.82 9.70
N LEU A 51 -1.65 2.08 8.58
CA LEU A 51 -1.92 1.09 7.52
C LEU A 51 -0.91 1.14 6.38
N GLY A 52 -0.14 2.22 6.28
CA GLY A 52 0.88 2.40 5.24
C GLY A 52 2.30 2.43 5.79
N GLU A 53 3.26 2.38 4.87
CA GLU A 53 4.69 2.51 5.18
C GLU A 53 5.08 3.99 5.08
N LYS A 54 5.57 4.61 6.15
CA LYS A 54 6.10 5.98 6.07
C LYS A 54 7.15 6.06 4.97
N ALA A 55 7.04 7.02 4.06
CA ALA A 55 7.86 7.19 2.86
C ALA A 55 9.34 7.58 3.16
N ARG A 56 9.85 7.31 4.36
CA ARG A 56 11.26 7.48 4.69
C ARG A 56 12.08 6.50 3.84
N LYS A 57 12.77 7.09 2.86
CA LYS A 57 13.77 6.51 1.94
C LYS A 57 14.24 5.10 2.31
N VAL A 58 13.93 4.18 1.39
CA VAL A 58 14.71 2.98 1.02
C VAL A 58 15.21 2.13 2.19
N GLN A 59 14.49 1.04 2.47
CA GLN A 59 15.14 -0.19 2.92
C GLN A 59 14.68 -1.34 2.01
N HIS A 60 15.59 -1.73 1.13
CA HIS A 60 15.73 -3.01 0.44
C HIS A 60 14.52 -3.96 0.51
N TYR A 61 13.77 -4.08 -0.59
CA TYR A 61 13.26 -5.40 -0.95
C TYR A 61 14.22 -5.96 -1.99
N PRO A 62 15.08 -6.94 -1.68
CA PRO A 62 15.70 -7.71 -2.74
C PRO A 62 14.55 -8.39 -3.47
N VAL A 63 14.25 -7.92 -4.68
CA VAL A 63 13.49 -8.71 -5.66
C VAL A 63 14.34 -9.94 -5.91
N LYS A 64 14.10 -11.00 -5.13
CA LYS A 64 14.58 -12.33 -5.48
C LYS A 64 13.73 -12.79 -6.65
N GLN A 65 14.22 -12.52 -7.86
CA GLN A 65 13.89 -13.31 -9.03
C GLN A 65 14.30 -14.74 -8.67
N HIS A 66 13.33 -15.61 -8.41
CA HIS A 66 13.59 -17.04 -8.34
C HIS A 66 13.36 -17.60 -9.74
N ASN A 67 14.51 -17.83 -10.39
CA ASN A 67 14.82 -18.64 -11.56
C ASN A 67 13.66 -19.43 -12.19
#